data_AF-A0A060BUH6-F1
#
_entry.id   AF-A0A060BUH6-F1
#
_cell.length_a   1.000
_cell.length_b   1.000
_cell.length_c   1.000
_cell.angle_alpha   90.00
_cell.angle_beta   90.00
_cell.angle_gamma   90.00
#
_symmetry.space_group_name_H-M   'P 1'
#
loop_
_entity.id
_entity.type
_entity.pdbx_description
1 polymer ?
#
loop_
_entity_poly.entity_id
_entity_poly.type
_entity_poly.pdbx_seq_one_letter_code
_entity_poly.pdbx_strand_id
1 'polypeptide(L)'
;SKPRKLAKAASALAEFERELPRCDIVHVHMASWGSYERKRRFIARAVRAGKPYIIHMHGGKWDEFFTGCSERKREQIRAVFGSAVQVIVLSEEWRDFFEENVCESSKLMALHNAVRIPQESELIDAESCSRRDIL
;
A
#
# COMPACT_ATOMS: atom_id res chain seq x y z
N SER A 1 14.55 -17.85 -6.70
CA SER A 1 14.32 -18.69 -5.49
C SER A 1 14.03 -17.81 -4.27
N LYS A 2 13.40 -18.36 -3.22
CA LYS A 2 13.17 -17.68 -1.93
C LYS A 2 14.45 -17.02 -1.34
N PRO A 3 15.63 -17.66 -1.31
CA PRO A 3 16.86 -17.04 -0.79
C PRO A 3 17.33 -15.81 -1.59
N ARG A 4 17.23 -15.83 -2.93
CA ARG A 4 17.56 -14.64 -3.75
C ARG A 4 16.67 -13.43 -3.41
N LYS A 5 15.36 -13.67 -3.15
CA LYS A 5 14.43 -12.61 -2.74
C LYS A 5 14.78 -12.06 -1.35
N LEU A 6 15.24 -12.91 -0.42
CA LEU A 6 15.66 -12.50 0.91
C LEU A 6 16.97 -11.70 0.89
N ALA A 7 17.99 -12.17 0.15
CA ALA A 7 19.25 -11.45 -0.02
C ALA A 7 19.03 -10.07 -0.65
N LYS A 8 18.19 -9.97 -1.69
CA LYS A 8 17.84 -8.69 -2.29
C LYS A 8 17.10 -7.77 -1.31
N ALA A 9 16.22 -8.32 -0.47
CA ALA A 9 15.55 -7.54 0.56
C ALA A 9 16.52 -7.02 1.63
N ALA A 10 17.55 -7.78 2.00
CA ALA A 10 18.57 -7.33 2.95
C ALA A 10 19.43 -6.20 2.37
N SER A 11 19.91 -6.34 1.13
CA SER A 11 20.64 -5.27 0.41
C SER A 11 19.81 -4.00 0.31
N ALA A 12 18.55 -4.14 -0.11
CA ALA A 12 17.63 -3.01 -0.23
C ALA A 12 17.36 -2.34 1.13
N LEU A 13 17.33 -3.09 2.23
CA LEU A 13 17.16 -2.51 3.56
C LEU A 13 18.40 -1.72 4.00
N ALA A 14 19.61 -2.22 3.72
CA ALA A 14 20.85 -1.51 4.02
C ALA A 14 20.99 -0.22 3.18
N GLU A 15 20.66 -0.30 1.88
CA GLU A 15 20.61 0.87 1.00
C GLU A 15 19.57 1.89 1.49
N PHE A 16 18.37 1.43 1.86
CA PHE A 16 17.33 2.27 2.42
C PHE A 16 17.78 2.98 3.70
N GLU A 17 18.38 2.27 4.65
CA GLU A 17 18.86 2.86 5.90
C GLU A 17 19.94 3.91 5.68
N ARG A 18 20.80 3.72 4.66
CA ARG A 18 21.82 4.71 4.30
C ARG A 18 21.22 6.00 3.74
N GLU A 19 20.18 5.90 2.90
CA GLU A 19 19.55 7.09 2.31
C GLU A 19 18.52 7.75 3.25
N LEU A 20 17.94 7.00 4.19
CA LEU A 20 16.85 7.44 5.07
C LEU A 20 17.09 8.80 5.77
N PRO A 21 18.29 9.14 6.27
CA PRO A 21 18.52 10.46 6.87
C PRO A 21 18.26 11.63 5.93
N ARG A 22 18.47 11.43 4.62
CA ARG A 22 18.33 12.42 3.54
C ARG A 22 16.90 12.55 3.03
N CYS A 23 15.98 11.70 3.47
CA CYS A 23 14.59 11.72 3.05
C CYS A 23 13.72 12.48 4.05
N ASP A 24 12.74 13.24 3.57
CA ASP A 24 11.75 13.90 4.43
C ASP A 24 10.59 12.97 4.78
N ILE A 25 10.22 12.09 3.85
CA ILE A 25 9.09 11.16 3.98
C ILE A 25 9.39 9.84 3.28
N VAL A 26 8.82 8.75 3.80
CA VAL A 26 8.96 7.41 3.23
C VAL A 26 7.64 6.97 2.60
N HIS A 27 7.65 6.70 1.30
CA HIS A 27 6.47 6.20 0.58
C HIS A 27 6.60 4.69 0.32
N VAL A 28 5.72 3.89 0.93
CA VAL A 28 5.80 2.42 0.92
C VAL A 28 4.70 1.81 0.07
N HIS A 29 5.06 1.33 -1.11
CA HIS A 29 4.18 0.53 -1.96
C HIS A 29 3.99 -0.88 -1.37
N MET A 30 2.84 -1.14 -0.78
CA MET A 30 2.49 -2.33 0.01
C MET A 30 1.66 -3.33 -0.80
N ALA A 31 1.67 -4.59 -0.38
CA ALA A 31 0.70 -5.61 -0.80
C ALA A 31 0.57 -6.66 0.32
N SER A 32 -0.35 -7.61 0.16
CA SER A 32 -0.66 -8.66 1.14
C SER A 32 0.48 -9.67 1.41
N TRP A 33 0.34 -10.47 2.46
CA TRP A 33 1.24 -11.57 2.88
C TRP A 33 2.72 -11.19 2.97
N GLY A 34 3.58 -11.85 2.19
CA GLY A 34 5.03 -11.66 2.27
C GLY A 34 5.48 -10.25 1.89
N SER A 35 4.68 -9.51 1.12
CA SER A 35 4.96 -8.10 0.84
C SER A 35 4.86 -7.27 2.12
N TYR A 36 3.75 -7.42 2.86
CA TYR A 36 3.57 -6.79 4.17
C TYR A 36 4.69 -7.15 5.15
N GLU A 37 5.03 -8.43 5.31
CA GLU A 37 6.07 -8.85 6.26
C GLU A 37 7.44 -8.24 6.00
N ARG A 38 7.81 -8.08 4.73
CA ARG A 38 9.10 -7.49 4.37
C ARG A 38 9.06 -5.98 4.52
N LYS A 39 8.01 -5.33 4.03
CA LYS A 39 7.93 -3.86 3.94
C LYS A 39 7.63 -3.18 5.28
N ARG A 40 6.92 -3.85 6.20
CA ARG A 40 6.76 -3.34 7.57
C ARG A 40 8.09 -3.14 8.30
N ARG A 41 9.16 -3.85 7.89
CA ARG A 41 10.50 -3.66 8.46
C ARG A 41 11.10 -2.32 8.03
N PHE A 42 10.86 -1.87 6.80
CA PHE A 42 11.25 -0.56 6.31
C PHE A 42 10.52 0.55 7.06
N ILE A 43 9.21 0.38 7.28
CA ILE A 43 8.41 1.29 8.13
C ILE A 43 9.00 1.36 9.54
N ALA A 44 9.33 0.22 10.16
CA ALA A 44 9.94 0.22 11.49
C ALA A 44 11.32 0.90 11.53
N ARG A 45 12.08 0.94 10.42
CA ARG A 45 13.30 1.74 10.31
C ARG A 45 12.98 3.23 10.18
N ALA A 46 12.00 3.59 9.35
CA ALA A 46 11.51 4.97 9.18
C ALA A 46 11.04 5.58 10.51
N VAL A 47 10.18 4.87 11.23
CA VAL A 47 9.67 5.30 12.55
C VAL A 47 10.81 5.53 13.54
N ARG A 48 11.79 4.62 13.61
CA ARG A 48 12.95 4.78 14.50
C ARG A 48 13.87 5.96 14.12
N ALA A 49 13.88 6.34 12.85
CA ALA A 49 14.59 7.53 12.38
C ALA A 49 13.73 8.81 12.49
N GLY A 50 12.54 8.74 13.09
CA GLY A 50 11.61 9.87 13.22
C GLY A 50 11.02 10.33 11.88
N LYS A 51 11.07 9.48 10.84
CA LYS A 51 10.59 9.83 9.50
C LYS A 51 9.10 9.48 9.33
N PRO A 52 8.25 10.41 8.89
CA PRO A 52 6.87 10.11 8.52
C PRO A 52 6.82 9.15 7.34
N TYR A 53 5.71 8.42 7.19
CA TYR A 53 5.52 7.50 6.10
C TYR A 53 4.10 7.47 5.55
N ILE A 54 4.00 7.17 4.26
CA ILE A 54 2.76 6.93 3.51
C ILE A 54 2.75 5.47 3.08
N ILE A 55 1.59 4.82 3.15
CA ILE A 55 1.40 3.48 2.61
C ILE A 55 0.57 3.60 1.33
N HIS A 56 0.99 2.92 0.27
CA HIS A 56 0.21 2.80 -0.97
C HIS A 56 -0.05 1.33 -1.27
N MET A 57 -1.29 0.90 -1.11
CA MET A 57 -1.69 -0.49 -1.20
C MET A 57 -1.94 -0.92 -2.66
N HIS A 58 -1.22 -1.94 -3.14
CA HIS A 58 -1.38 -2.51 -4.49
C HIS A 58 -1.89 -3.96 -4.52
N GLY A 59 -2.52 -4.46 -3.45
CA GLY A 59 -2.98 -5.85 -3.35
C GLY A 59 -4.49 -6.01 -3.48
N GLY A 60 -4.95 -6.79 -4.46
CA GLY A 60 -6.38 -7.06 -4.68
C GLY A 60 -6.99 -8.21 -3.86
N LYS A 61 -6.25 -8.76 -2.88
CA LYS A 61 -6.74 -9.80 -1.95
C LYS A 61 -6.33 -9.45 -0.53
N TRP A 62 -6.53 -8.19 -0.15
CA TRP A 62 -6.15 -7.71 1.18
C TRP A 62 -7.11 -8.19 2.25
N ASP A 63 -8.40 -8.25 1.92
CA ASP A 63 -9.48 -8.86 2.70
C ASP A 63 -9.16 -10.30 3.13
N GLU A 64 -8.83 -11.20 2.19
CA GLU A 64 -8.45 -12.59 2.48
C GLU A 64 -7.24 -12.65 3.42
N PHE A 65 -6.24 -11.80 3.17
CA PHE A 65 -5.05 -11.72 4.00
C PHE A 65 -5.36 -11.25 5.43
N PHE A 66 -6.13 -10.18 5.57
CA PHE A 66 -6.45 -9.56 6.85
C PHE A 66 -7.39 -10.45 7.69
N THR A 67 -8.43 -10.99 7.06
CA THR A 67 -9.37 -11.92 7.71
C THR A 67 -8.70 -13.24 8.06
N GLY A 68 -7.73 -13.72 7.28
CA GLY A 68 -6.93 -14.91 7.62
C GLY A 68 -5.90 -14.70 8.73
N CYS A 69 -5.65 -13.47 9.17
CA CYS A 69 -4.68 -13.18 10.24
C CYS A 69 -5.26 -13.44 11.64
N SER A 70 -4.39 -13.85 12.57
CA SER A 70 -4.69 -13.87 14.01
C SER A 70 -4.97 -12.45 14.53
N GLU A 71 -5.72 -12.31 15.63
CA GLU A 71 -6.08 -10.99 16.15
C GLU A 71 -4.87 -10.10 16.47
N ARG A 72 -3.85 -10.65 17.14
CA ARG A 72 -2.56 -9.97 17.38
C ARG A 72 -1.92 -9.40 16.11
N LYS A 73 -2.09 -10.12 14.99
CA LYS A 73 -1.54 -9.70 13.70
C LYS A 73 -2.36 -8.58 13.08
N ARG A 74 -3.68 -8.62 13.22
CA ARG A 74 -4.58 -7.54 12.79
C ARG A 74 -4.35 -6.27 13.60
N GLU A 75 -4.19 -6.36 14.92
CA GLU A 75 -3.79 -5.22 15.76
C GLU A 75 -2.45 -4.62 15.30
N GLN A 76 -1.46 -5.47 15.00
CA GLN A 76 -0.16 -5.04 14.48
C GLN A 76 -0.27 -4.39 13.09
N ILE A 77 -1.25 -4.79 12.27
CA ILE A 77 -1.59 -4.12 11.00
C ILE A 77 -2.25 -2.77 11.29
N ARG A 78 -3.29 -2.72 12.12
CA ARG A 78 -3.99 -1.48 12.50
C ARG A 78 -3.03 -0.44 13.07
N ALA A 79 -2.10 -0.83 13.93
CA ALA A 79 -1.08 0.08 14.45
C ALA A 79 -0.17 0.66 13.35
N VAL A 80 0.28 -0.18 12.41
CA VAL A 80 1.14 0.25 11.29
C VAL A 80 0.39 1.18 10.34
N PHE A 81 -0.87 0.88 10.02
CA PHE A 81 -1.66 1.69 9.09
C PHE A 81 -2.19 2.96 9.74
N GLY A 82 -2.70 2.89 10.98
CA GLY A 82 -3.21 4.04 11.72
C GLY A 82 -2.14 5.08 12.07
N SER A 83 -0.88 4.68 12.18
CA SER A 83 0.24 5.61 12.40
C SER A 83 0.82 6.21 11.11
N ALA A 84 0.33 5.79 9.93
CA ALA A 84 0.74 6.41 8.68
C ALA A 84 0.25 7.87 8.60
N VAL A 85 0.95 8.70 7.82
CA VAL A 85 0.44 10.03 7.46
C VAL A 85 -0.79 9.89 6.58
N GLN A 86 -0.67 9.06 5.54
CA GLN A 86 -1.74 8.73 4.61
C GLN A 86 -1.62 7.25 4.19
N VAL A 87 -2.76 6.64 3.91
CA VAL A 87 -2.93 5.32 3.31
C VAL A 87 -3.67 5.52 1.98
N ILE A 88 -2.98 5.24 0.89
CA ILE A 88 -3.50 5.27 -0.47
C ILE A 88 -3.97 3.87 -0.85
N VAL A 89 -5.21 3.76 -1.33
CA VAL A 89 -5.83 2.53 -1.84
C VAL A 89 -6.31 2.72 -3.27
N LEU A 90 -6.51 1.64 -4.03
CA LEU A 90 -6.71 1.73 -5.48
C LEU A 90 -8.16 1.83 -5.95
N SER A 91 -9.12 1.80 -5.02
CA SER A 91 -10.53 1.92 -5.32
C SER A 91 -11.33 2.33 -4.08
N GLU A 92 -12.56 2.79 -4.30
CA GLU A 92 -13.50 3.12 -3.21
C GLU A 92 -13.85 1.86 -2.39
N GLU A 93 -13.99 0.69 -3.02
CA GLU A 93 -14.26 -0.56 -2.29
C GLU A 93 -13.13 -0.90 -1.32
N TRP A 94 -11.87 -0.64 -1.71
CA TRP A 94 -10.75 -0.79 -0.79
C TRP A 94 -10.73 0.30 0.28
N ARG A 95 -11.19 1.51 -0.03
CA ARG A 95 -11.30 2.58 0.97
C ARG A 95 -12.29 2.18 2.05
N ASP A 96 -13.48 1.73 1.66
CA ASP A 96 -14.54 1.29 2.57
C ASP A 96 -14.05 0.12 3.45
N PHE A 97 -13.42 -0.90 2.83
CA PHE A 97 -12.85 -2.02 3.60
C PHE A 97 -11.85 -1.56 4.66
N PHE A 98 -10.95 -0.64 4.31
CA PHE A 98 -9.93 -0.16 5.24
C PHE A 98 -10.51 0.74 6.33
N GLU A 99 -11.51 1.55 6.00
CA GLU A 99 -12.22 2.41 6.95
C GLU A 99 -12.92 1.57 8.02
N GLU A 100 -13.58 0.49 7.61
CA GLU A 100 -14.29 -0.42 8.52
C GLU A 100 -13.35 -1.27 9.40
N ASN A 101 -12.18 -1.67 8.88
CA ASN A 101 -11.39 -2.76 9.48
C ASN A 101 -9.98 -2.39 9.93
N VAL A 102 -9.37 -1.33 9.36
CA VAL A 102 -7.92 -1.12 9.41
C VAL A 102 -7.51 0.20 10.04
N CYS A 103 -8.05 1.32 9.58
CA CYS A 103 -7.66 2.65 10.06
C CYS A 103 -8.77 3.68 9.81
N GLU A 104 -8.67 4.81 10.52
CA GLU A 104 -9.63 5.92 10.40
C GLU A 104 -9.71 6.47 8.96
N SER A 105 -10.91 6.91 8.59
CA SER A 105 -11.20 7.50 7.28
C SER A 105 -10.34 8.71 6.94
N SER A 106 -9.96 9.51 7.95
CA SER A 106 -9.06 10.66 7.83
C SER A 106 -7.67 10.29 7.27
N LYS A 107 -7.28 9.02 7.38
CA LYS A 107 -6.01 8.48 6.86
C LYS A 107 -6.14 7.93 5.45
N LEU A 108 -7.34 7.78 4.90
CA LEU A 108 -7.57 7.03 3.67
C LEU A 108 -7.79 7.94 2.46
N MET A 109 -7.16 7.56 1.35
CA MET A 109 -7.32 8.22 0.04
C MET A 109 -7.44 7.16 -1.03
N ALA A 110 -8.53 7.19 -1.80
CA ALA A 110 -8.65 6.39 -3.01
C ALA A 110 -7.91 7.10 -4.16
N LEU A 111 -6.97 6.39 -4.77
CA LEU A 111 -6.27 6.81 -5.98
C LEU A 111 -6.27 5.63 -6.95
N HIS A 112 -7.13 5.71 -7.97
CA HIS A 112 -7.24 4.65 -8.97
C HIS A 112 -5.93 4.45 -9.74
N ASN A 113 -5.69 3.21 -10.19
CA ASN A 113 -4.54 2.92 -11.03
C ASN A 113 -4.62 3.74 -12.31
N ALA A 114 -3.50 4.39 -12.67
CA ALA A 114 -3.35 5.01 -13.97
C ALA A 114 -3.41 3.93 -15.05
N VAL A 115 -4.36 4.08 -15.98
CA VAL A 115 -4.47 3.26 -17.18
C VAL A 115 -4.17 4.10 -18.41
N ARG A 116 -3.64 3.48 -19.46
CA ARG A 116 -3.57 4.18 -20.75
C ARG A 116 -4.98 4.31 -21.30
N ILE A 117 -5.37 5.55 -21.59
CA ILE A 117 -6.62 5.80 -22.30
C ILE A 117 -6.36 5.41 -23.77
N PRO A 118 -7.14 4.46 -24.34
CA PRO A 118 -7.05 4.14 -25.76
C PRO A 118 -7.28 5.40 -26.60
N GLN A 119 -6.62 5.49 -27.75
CA GLN A 119 -6.96 6.59 -28.68
C GLN A 119 -8.37 6.37 -29.23
N GLU A 120 -9.06 7.46 -29.59
CA GLU A 120 -10.46 7.40 -30.03
C GLU A 120 -10.71 6.43 -31.18
N SER A 121 -9.71 6.19 -32.04
CA SER A 121 -9.74 5.20 -33.12
C SER A 121 -9.78 3.73 -32.66
N GLU A 122 -9.49 3.44 -31.40
CA GLU A 122 -9.54 2.11 -30.78
C GLU A 122 -10.78 1.93 -29.88
N LEU A 123 -11.62 2.97 -29.74
CA LEU A 123 -12.91 2.92 -29.03
C LEU A 123 -13.97 2.24 -29.92
N ILE A 124 -13.72 1.01 -30.32
CA ILE A 124 -14.72 0.14 -30.94
C ILE A 124 -15.32 -0.64 -29.77
N ASP A 125 -16.58 -0.35 -29.45
CA ASP A 125 -17.47 -1.10 -28.53
C ASP A 125 -17.52 -0.69 -27.03
N ALA A 126 -16.97 0.44 -26.60
CA ALA A 126 -17.03 0.88 -25.20
C ALA A 126 -18.38 1.55 -24.81
N GLU A 127 -19.50 0.82 -24.94
CA GLU A 127 -20.83 1.33 -24.62
C GLU A 127 -21.29 1.04 -23.16
N SER A 128 -20.41 0.70 -22.23
CA SER A 128 -20.85 0.23 -20.89
C SER A 128 -20.41 1.03 -19.66
N CYS A 129 -19.49 2.00 -19.76
CA CYS A 129 -19.09 2.78 -18.58
C CYS A 129 -19.84 4.13 -18.51
N SER A 130 -20.93 4.17 -17.74
CA SER A 130 -21.76 5.36 -17.52
C SER A 130 -21.14 6.38 -16.56
N ARG A 131 -20.00 6.06 -15.92
CA ARG A 131 -19.25 6.96 -15.03
C ARG A 131 -17.96 7.44 -15.69
N ARG A 132 -18.03 8.62 -16.31
CA ARG A 132 -16.90 9.32 -16.93
C ARG A 132 -16.21 10.31 -15.98
N ASP A 133 -16.68 10.40 -14.74
CA ASP A 133 -16.20 11.28 -13.68
C ASP A 133 -14.97 10.75 -12.92
N ILE A 134 -14.50 9.54 -13.27
CA ILE A 134 -13.33 8.88 -12.67
C ILE A 134 -12.12 8.89 -13.66
N LEU A 135 -12.07 9.87 -14.56
CA LEU A 135 -10.94 10.11 -15.45
C LEU A 135 -10.23 11.43 -15.10
#